data_AF-A0A9E5P7F4-F1
#
_entry.id   AF-A0A9E5P7F4-F1
#
_cell.length_a   1.000
_cell.length_b   1.000
_cell.length_c   1.000
_cell.angle_alpha   90.00
_cell.angle_beta   90.00
_cell.angle_gamma   90.00
#
_symmetry.space_group_name_H-M   'P 1'
#
loop_
_entity.id
_entity.type
_entity.pdbx_description
1 polymer ?
#
loop_
_entity_poly.entity_id
_entity_poly.type
_entity_poly.pdbx_seq_one_letter_code
_entity_poly.pdbx_strand_id
1 'polypeptide(L)' 'MLRLQRGLRGEKEMVVERQDLASYTGNIGAEVLSTHRVVLLMEQAARNTIENLLPKGKITVGTSISIEHFAATPRG' A
#
# COMPACT_ATOMS: atom_id res chain seq x y z
N MET A 1 3.66 -24.14 -14.06
CA MET A 1 4.50 -23.04 -13.54
C MET A 1 3.71 -21.75 -13.72
N LEU A 2 3.29 -21.09 -12.64
CA LEU A 2 2.57 -19.82 -12.75
C LEU A 2 3.56 -18.74 -13.21
N ARG A 3 3.17 -17.95 -14.21
CA ARG A 3 3.97 -16.85 -14.79
C ARG A 3 3.26 -15.54 -14.52
N LEU A 4 4.02 -14.44 -14.50
CA LEU A 4 3.44 -13.09 -14.44
C LEU A 4 2.57 -12.88 -15.69
N GLN A 5 1.31 -12.51 -15.48
CA GLN A 5 0.33 -12.28 -16.55
C GLN A 5 -0.35 -10.93 -16.38
N ARG A 6 -0.82 -10.35 -17.49
CA ARG A 6 -1.60 -9.12 -17.46
C ARG A 6 -2.93 -9.38 -16.76
N GLY A 7 -3.37 -8.42 -15.94
CA GLY A 7 -4.66 -8.48 -15.25
C GLY A 7 -4.65 -9.20 -13.91
N LEU A 8 -3.49 -9.63 -13.39
CA LEU A 8 -3.38 -10.09 -12.01
C LEU A 8 -3.83 -8.99 -11.03
N ARG A 9 -4.48 -9.42 -9.95
CA ARG A 9 -4.99 -8.53 -8.90
C ARG A 9 -4.53 -9.03 -7.55
N GLY A 10 -4.17 -8.09 -6.68
CA GLY A 10 -3.92 -8.31 -5.28
C GLY A 10 -4.56 -7.19 -4.50
N GLU A 11 -4.88 -7.47 -3.26
CA GLU A 11 -5.62 -6.55 -2.40
C GLU A 11 -4.92 -6.44 -1.04
N LYS A 12 -5.17 -5.31 -0.40
CA LYS A 12 -4.82 -5.08 0.98
C LYS A 12 -5.78 -4.06 1.57
N GLU A 13 -6.32 -4.41 2.73
CA GLU A 13 -7.25 -3.58 3.47
C GLU A 13 -6.69 -3.26 4.85
N MET A 14 -7.18 -2.16 5.43
CA MET A 14 -6.96 -1.75 6.80
C MET A 14 -8.09 -0.84 7.27
N VAL A 15 -8.32 -0.81 8.58
CA VAL A 15 -9.09 0.25 9.24
C VAL A 15 -8.13 1.36 9.61
N VAL A 16 -8.50 2.62 9.37
CA VAL A 16 -7.59 3.75 9.64
C VAL A 16 -7.51 3.94 11.15
N GLU A 17 -6.32 3.79 11.72
CA GLU A 17 -6.05 3.98 13.13
C GLU A 17 -5.25 5.26 13.40
N ARG A 18 -5.06 5.61 14.68
CA ARG A 18 -4.36 6.83 15.10
C ARG A 18 -2.95 6.94 14.48
N GLN A 19 -2.21 5.84 14.41
CA GLN A 19 -0.86 5.79 13.88
C GLN A 19 -0.78 5.99 12.35
N ASP A 20 -1.91 5.87 11.65
CA ASP A 20 -1.98 5.95 10.19
C ASP A 20 -2.25 7.37 9.71
N LEU A 21 -2.64 8.26 10.63
CA LEU A 21 -2.99 9.63 10.36
C LEU A 21 -1.79 10.44 9.89
N ALA A 22 -2.02 11.38 8.99
CA ALA A 22 -1.01 12.31 8.50
C ALA A 22 -0.39 13.12 9.64
N SER A 23 -1.19 13.47 10.66
CA SER A 23 -0.73 14.13 11.89
C SER A 23 0.29 13.32 12.68
N TYR A 24 0.17 11.99 12.70
CA TYR A 24 1.14 11.12 13.36
C TYR A 24 2.49 11.10 12.62
N THR A 25 2.47 11.34 11.31
CA THR A 25 3.66 11.39 10.44
C THR A 25 4.26 12.79 10.26
N GLY A 26 3.81 13.77 11.06
CA GLY A 26 4.37 15.13 11.06
C GLY A 26 3.55 16.20 10.34
N ASN A 27 2.42 15.86 9.71
CA ASN A 27 1.49 16.84 9.15
C ASN A 27 0.47 17.28 10.23
N ILE A 28 0.95 18.08 11.18
CA ILE A 28 0.21 18.46 12.39
C ILE A 28 -1.18 19.00 12.04
N GLY A 29 -2.22 18.43 12.66
CA GLY A 29 -3.63 18.83 12.47
C GLY A 29 -4.37 18.08 11.36
N ALA A 30 -3.69 17.31 10.51
CA ALA A 30 -4.34 16.49 9.48
C ALA A 30 -4.78 15.12 10.04
N GLU A 31 -6.00 15.07 10.60
CA GLU A 31 -6.61 13.87 11.20
C GLU A 31 -7.25 12.93 10.15
N VAL A 32 -6.49 12.62 9.09
CA VAL A 32 -6.90 11.78 7.97
C VAL A 32 -5.76 10.84 7.58
N LEU A 33 -6.06 9.74 6.89
CA LEU A 33 -5.09 8.77 6.40
C LEU A 33 -3.92 9.47 5.68
N SER A 34 -2.69 9.13 6.05
CA SER A 34 -1.51 9.72 5.42
C SER A 34 -1.25 9.17 4.02
N THR A 35 -0.67 9.99 3.14
CA THR A 35 -0.20 9.54 1.81
C THR A 35 0.81 8.40 1.93
N HIS A 36 1.67 8.41 2.95
CA HIS A 36 2.60 7.31 3.23
C HIS A 36 1.88 5.96 3.42
N ARG A 37 0.72 5.96 4.10
CA ARG A 37 -0.08 4.75 4.29
C ARG A 37 -0.78 4.29 3.02
N VAL A 38 -1.26 5.22 2.18
CA VAL A 38 -1.80 4.89 0.86
C VAL A 38 -0.74 4.19 0.00
N VAL A 39 0.49 4.74 -0.05
CA VAL A 39 1.63 4.12 -0.74
C VAL A 39 1.91 2.72 -0.20
N LEU A 40 1.98 2.57 1.13
CA LEU A 40 2.26 1.27 1.75
C LEU A 40 1.18 0.22 1.42
N LEU A 41 -0.10 0.60 1.40
CA LEU A 41 -1.20 -0.30 1.00
C LEU A 41 -1.05 -0.74 -0.46
N MET A 42 -0.73 0.19 -1.36
CA MET A 42 -0.48 -0.13 -2.77
C MET A 42 0.72 -1.07 -2.95
N GLU A 43 1.82 -0.86 -2.22
CA GLU A 43 2.98 -1.75 -2.24
C GLU A 43 2.65 -3.14 -1.69
N GLN A 44 1.84 -3.24 -0.63
CA GLN A 44 1.38 -4.50 -0.08
C GLN A 44 0.47 -5.25 -1.06
N ALA A 45 -0.49 -4.57 -1.68
CA ALA A 45 -1.36 -5.15 -2.70
C ALA A 45 -0.55 -5.65 -3.91
N ALA A 46 0.43 -4.86 -4.38
CA ALA A 46 1.32 -5.26 -5.47
C ALA A 46 2.16 -6.50 -5.11
N ARG A 47 2.70 -6.58 -3.89
CA ARG A 47 3.44 -7.76 -3.41
C ARG A 47 2.55 -9.00 -3.31
N ASN A 48 1.35 -8.85 -2.72
CA ASN A 48 0.39 -9.94 -2.58
C ASN A 48 -0.01 -10.53 -3.95
N THR A 49 -0.06 -9.69 -4.99
CA THR A 49 -0.38 -10.12 -6.36
C THR A 49 0.60 -11.17 -6.91
N ILE A 50 1.86 -11.14 -6.47
CA ILE A 50 2.96 -11.93 -7.05
C ILE A 50 3.66 -12.85 -6.05
N GLU A 51 3.27 -12.84 -4.77
CA GLU A 51 3.94 -13.60 -3.69
C GLU A 51 4.10 -15.09 -4.06
N ASN A 52 3.03 -15.72 -4.55
CA ASN A 52 3.02 -17.13 -4.96
C ASN A 52 3.71 -17.40 -6.31
N LEU A 53 4.22 -16.37 -6.97
CA LEU A 53 4.94 -16.46 -8.26
C LEU A 53 6.46 -16.36 -8.08
N LEU A 54 6.92 -15.99 -6.89
CA LEU A 54 8.35 -15.80 -6.62
C LEU A 54 9.08 -17.14 -6.46
N PRO A 55 10.30 -17.27 -6.99
CA PRO A 55 11.14 -18.42 -6.69
C PRO A 55 11.42 -18.51 -5.18
N LYS A 56 11.63 -19.73 -4.69
CA LYS A 56 11.97 -19.98 -3.29
C LYS A 56 13.16 -19.11 -2.84
N GLY A 57 12.99 -18.41 -1.72
CA GLY A 57 14.02 -17.56 -1.14
C GLY A 57 14.23 -16.22 -1.84
N LYS A 58 13.32 -15.81 -2.74
CA LYS A 58 13.34 -14.48 -3.37
C LYS A 58 12.24 -13.59 -2.79
N ILE A 59 12.52 -12.30 -2.76
CA ILE A 59 11.60 -11.22 -2.41
C ILE A 59 11.64 -10.14 -3.49
N THR A 60 10.67 -9.23 -3.49
CA THR A 60 10.66 -8.04 -4.35
C THR A 60 10.87 -6.77 -3.56
N VAL A 61 11.38 -5.74 -4.22
CA VAL A 61 11.51 -4.39 -3.68
C VAL A 61 10.82 -3.41 -4.62
N GLY A 62 10.10 -2.43 -4.07
CA GLY A 62 9.57 -1.32 -4.83
C GLY A 62 10.70 -0.37 -5.22
N THR A 63 10.73 0.07 -6.47
CA THR A 63 11.76 1.00 -6.98
C THR A 63 11.17 2.31 -7.49
N SER A 64 9.86 2.35 -7.74
CA SER A 64 9.16 3.52 -8.22
C SER A 64 7.68 3.42 -7.89
N ILE A 65 7.07 4.56 -7.54
CA ILE A 65 5.64 4.72 -7.40
C ILE A 65 5.26 6.15 -7.80
N SER A 66 4.09 6.30 -8.43
CA SER A 66 3.49 7.60 -8.76
C SER A 66 2.00 7.49 -8.44
N ILE A 67 1.50 8.41 -7.62
CA ILE A 67 0.13 8.38 -7.12
C ILE A 67 -0.45 9.79 -7.02
N GLU A 68 -1.77 9.84 -7.04
CA GLU A 68 -2.57 10.98 -6.64
C GLU A 68 -3.49 10.54 -5.49
N HIS A 69 -3.49 11.29 -4.39
CA HIS A 69 -4.33 11.01 -3.22
C HIS A 69 -5.54 11.93 -3.26
N PHE A 70 -6.62 11.45 -3.90
CA PHE A 70 -7.74 12.29 -4.32
C PHE A 70 -8.66 12.77 -3.18
N ALA A 71 -8.79 12.00 -2.11
CA ALA A 71 -9.76 12.29 -1.06
C ALA A 71 -9.24 11.91 0.32
N ALA A 72 -9.55 12.73 1.30
CA ALA A 72 -9.31 12.44 2.70
C ALA A 72 -10.12 11.22 3.17
N THR A 73 -9.49 10.32 3.91
CA THR A 73 -10.15 9.19 4.59
C THR A 73 -9.98 9.37 6.10
N PRO A 74 -11.04 9.59 6.89
CA PRO A 74 -10.94 9.78 8.33
C PRO A 74 -10.61 8.47 9.04
N ARG A 75 -10.31 8.56 10.34
CA ARG A 75 -10.15 7.40 11.23
C ARG A 75 -11.46 6.61 11.34
N GLY A 76 -11.36 5.28 11.45
CA GLY A 76 -12.50 4.34 11.45
C GLY A 76 -12.70 3.70 10.10
#